data_AF-A0A924CA16-F1
#
_entry.id   AF-A0A924CA16-F1
#
_cell.length_a   1.000
_cell.length_b   1.000
_cell.length_c   1.000
_cell.angle_alpha   90.00
_cell.angle_beta   90.00
_cell.angle_gamma   90.00
#
_symmetry.space_group_name_H-M   'P 1'
#
loop_
_entity.id
_entity.type
_entity.pdbx_description
1 polymer ?
#
loop_
_entity_poly.entity_id
_entity_poly.type
_entity_poly.pdbx_seq_one_letter_code
_entity_poly.pdbx_strand_id
1 'polypeptide(L)'
;KNIEYPSEATDNGVEGTVNMNFAVDEKGKVYAPKITSDNIGYGIEKESLRVFAKMPTWTPGKIKGKNVKTRYTLPIKFQLY
;
A
#
# COMPACT_ATOMS: atom_id res chain seq x y z
N LYS A 1 -1.31 13.97 -0.42
CA LYS A 1 -0.12 14.54 0.23
C LYS A 1 0.06 13.84 1.59
N ASN A 2 0.48 12.56 1.63
CA ASN A 2 0.62 11.78 2.87
C ASN A 2 1.39 10.45 2.66
N ILE A 3 2.37 10.43 1.75
CA ILE A 3 3.38 9.37 1.71
C ILE A 3 4.62 10.03 2.32
N GLU A 4 4.91 9.74 3.58
CA GLU A 4 6.21 10.08 4.14
C GLU A 4 7.17 9.01 3.60
N TYR A 5 8.09 9.42 2.75
CA TYR A 5 9.16 8.55 2.32
C TYR A 5 10.06 8.32 3.54
N PRO A 6 10.36 7.08 3.92
CA PRO A 6 11.15 6.85 5.12
C PRO A 6 12.56 7.33 4.83
N SER A 7 13.13 8.13 5.74
CA SER A 7 14.45 8.75 5.56
C SER A 7 15.53 7.72 5.24
N GLU A 8 15.43 6.48 5.77
CA GLU A 8 16.35 5.37 5.45
C GLU A 8 16.32 4.97 3.97
N ALA A 9 15.14 4.95 3.32
CA ALA A 9 15.05 4.61 1.89
C ALA A 9 15.56 5.75 1.01
N THR A 10 15.36 7.00 1.46
CA THR A 10 15.91 8.17 0.79
C THR A 10 17.44 8.21 0.90
N ASP A 11 17.96 7.96 2.11
CA ASP A 11 19.39 8.04 2.43
C ASP A 11 20.20 6.91 1.78
N ASN A 12 19.62 5.71 1.65
CA ASN A 12 20.28 4.55 1.03
C ASN A 12 20.12 4.45 -0.49
N GLY A 13 19.55 5.45 -1.17
CA GLY A 13 19.48 5.39 -2.64
C GLY A 13 18.47 4.36 -3.17
N VAL A 14 17.50 3.94 -2.34
CA VAL A 14 16.71 2.74 -2.64
C VAL A 14 15.55 3.07 -3.55
N GLU A 15 15.69 2.64 -4.80
CA GLU A 15 14.68 2.79 -5.85
C GLU A 15 14.05 1.44 -6.19
N GLY A 16 12.74 1.43 -6.37
CA GLY A 16 12.03 0.23 -6.78
C GLY A 16 10.53 0.32 -6.63
N THR A 17 9.83 -0.75 -7.03
CA THR A 17 8.37 -0.78 -6.99
C THR A 17 7.91 -1.85 -6.02
N VAL A 18 7.26 -1.43 -4.94
CA VAL A 18 6.66 -2.33 -3.95
C VAL A 18 5.17 -2.48 -4.25
N ASN A 19 4.79 -3.69 -4.66
CA ASN A 19 3.42 -4.09 -4.91
C ASN A 19 2.83 -4.58 -3.59
N MET A 20 1.86 -3.82 -3.08
CA MET A 20 1.09 -4.18 -1.91
C MET A 20 -0.28 -4.67 -2.35
N ASN A 21 -0.62 -5.90 -1.99
CA ASN A 21 -1.94 -6.48 -2.18
C ASN A 21 -2.73 -6.35 -0.88
N PHE A 22 -3.96 -5.87 -0.94
CA PHE A 22 -4.84 -5.78 0.23
C PHE A 22 -6.29 -6.02 -0.17
N ALA A 23 -7.10 -6.38 0.82
CA ALA A 23 -8.54 -6.54 0.63
C ALA A 23 -9.29 -5.34 1.21
N VAL A 24 -10.35 -4.93 0.52
CA VAL A 24 -11.28 -3.89 0.98
C VAL A 24 -12.63 -4.54 1.24
N ASP A 25 -13.16 -4.34 2.44
CA ASP A 25 -14.45 -4.88 2.86
C ASP A 25 -15.61 -4.04 2.32
N GLU A 26 -16.84 -4.55 2.38
CA GLU A 26 -18.07 -3.87 1.96
C GLU A 26 -18.31 -2.52 2.67
N LYS A 27 -17.66 -2.31 3.81
CA LYS A 27 -17.67 -1.07 4.59
C LYS A 27 -16.56 -0.08 4.21
N GLY A 28 -15.70 -0.44 3.26
CA GLY A 28 -14.55 0.35 2.86
C GLY A 28 -13.33 0.22 3.77
N LYS A 29 -13.36 -0.73 4.71
CA LYS A 29 -12.23 -1.02 5.59
C LYS A 29 -11.19 -1.85 4.83
N VAL A 30 -9.96 -1.36 4.81
CA VAL A 30 -8.82 -2.10 4.25
C VAL A 30 -8.31 -3.12 5.27
N TYR A 31 -7.99 -4.34 4.83
CA TYR A 31 -7.50 -5.42 5.69
C TYR A 31 -6.59 -6.39 4.91
N ALA A 32 -5.85 -7.21 5.67
CA ALA A 32 -4.90 -8.19 5.13
C ALA A 32 -3.89 -7.60 4.12
N PRO A 33 -3.12 -6.55 4.49
CA PRO A 33 -2.03 -6.07 3.64
C PRO A 33 -0.97 -7.16 3.49
N LYS A 34 -0.61 -7.46 2.25
CA LYS A 34 0.42 -8.42 1.88
C LYS A 34 1.33 -7.78 0.85
N ILE A 35 2.60 -7.66 1.22
CA ILE A 35 3.63 -7.22 0.28
C ILE A 35 3.95 -8.41 -0.63
N THR A 36 3.86 -8.18 -1.93
CA THR A 36 4.06 -9.20 -2.96
C THR A 36 5.26 -8.89 -3.87
N SER A 37 5.88 -7.71 -3.72
CA SER A 37 7.14 -7.38 -4.42
C SER A 37 8.35 -7.99 -3.72
N ASP A 38 9.43 -8.08 -4.50
CA ASP A 38 10.77 -8.39 -4.00
C ASP A 38 11.14 -7.50 -2.81
N ASN A 39 11.74 -8.14 -1.79
CA ASN A 39 12.18 -7.47 -0.59
C ASN A 39 13.37 -6.58 -0.94
N ILE A 40 13.11 -5.29 -1.15
CA ILE A 40 14.14 -4.29 -1.46
C ILE A 40 15.01 -3.99 -0.22
N GLY A 41 14.52 -4.31 0.99
CA GLY A 41 15.18 -4.00 2.25
C GLY A 41 14.97 -2.55 2.71
N TYR A 42 15.80 -2.10 3.67
CA TYR A 42 15.89 -0.68 4.10
C TYR A 42 14.63 -0.05 4.69
N GLY A 43 13.76 -0.85 5.32
CA GLY A 43 12.59 -0.32 6.04
C GLY A 43 11.43 0.15 5.15
N ILE A 44 11.53 -0.02 3.82
CA ILE A 44 10.46 0.33 2.87
C ILE A 44 9.17 -0.45 3.15
N GLU A 45 9.29 -1.72 3.52
CA GLU A 45 8.16 -2.57 3.87
C GLU A 45 7.41 -2.04 5.10
N LYS A 46 8.17 -1.63 6.13
CA LYS A 46 7.63 -1.07 7.37
C LYS A 46 6.91 0.25 7.11
N GLU A 47 7.50 1.11 6.27
CA GLU A 47 6.85 2.36 5.91
C GLU A 47 5.62 2.13 5.05
N SER A 48 5.66 1.18 4.12
CA SER A 48 4.50 0.80 3.31
C SER A 48 3.33 0.35 4.20
N LEU A 49 3.61 -0.44 5.24
CA LEU A 49 2.60 -0.83 6.25
C LEU A 49 2.09 0.37 7.06
N ARG A 50 2.97 1.34 7.40
CA ARG A 50 2.57 2.56 8.11
C ARG A 50 1.67 3.45 7.25
N VAL A 51 2.02 3.64 5.98
CA VAL A 51 1.19 4.37 5.00
C VAL A 51 -0.15 3.66 4.85
N PHE A 52 -0.16 2.33 4.72
CA PHE A 52 -1.38 1.53 4.66
C PHE A 52 -2.27 1.71 5.90
N ALA A 53 -1.70 1.71 7.11
CA ALA A 53 -2.43 1.93 8.35
C ALA A 53 -2.99 3.35 8.48
N LYS A 54 -2.35 4.35 7.87
CA LYS A 54 -2.81 5.74 7.83
C LYS A 54 -3.80 6.01 6.68
N MET A 55 -4.08 5.05 5.81
CA MET A 55 -5.02 5.26 4.71
C MET A 55 -6.45 5.48 5.24
N PRO A 56 -7.19 6.42 4.65
CA PRO A 56 -8.62 6.59 4.96
C PRO A 56 -9.42 5.38 4.48
N THR A 57 -10.71 5.32 4.82
CA THR A 57 -11.62 4.30 4.29
C THR A 57 -11.68 4.37 2.76
N TRP A 58 -11.53 3.23 2.10
CA TRP A 58 -11.59 3.10 0.65
C TRP A 58 -13.02 2.84 0.18
N THR A 59 -13.34 3.23 -1.04
CA THR A 59 -14.62 2.85 -1.64
C THR A 59 -14.55 1.39 -2.09
N PRO A 60 -15.39 0.48 -1.55
CA PRO A 60 -15.39 -0.90 -1.98
C PRO A 60 -15.89 -1.04 -3.43
N GLY A 61 -15.49 -2.13 -4.07
CA GLY A 61 -16.10 -2.51 -5.35
C GLY A 61 -17.60 -2.70 -5.18
N LYS A 62 -18.37 -2.24 -6.16
CA LYS A 62 -19.82 -2.39 -6.19
C LYS A 62 -20.21 -3.25 -7.39
N ILE A 63 -20.73 -4.44 -7.13
CA ILE A 63 -21.21 -5.34 -8.17
C ILE A 63 -22.73 -5.43 -8.06
N LYS A 64 -23.43 -5.09 -9.15
CA LYS A 64 -24.91 -5.13 -9.23
C LYS A 64 -25.59 -4.41 -8.06
N GLY A 65 -25.05 -3.26 -7.66
CA GLY A 65 -25.63 -2.45 -6.58
C GLY A 65 -25.24 -2.85 -5.16
N LYS A 66 -24.57 -4.01 -4.97
CA LYS A 66 -24.09 -4.48 -3.66
C LYS A 66 -22.60 -4.19 -3.52
N ASN A 67 -22.20 -3.71 -2.34
CA ASN A 67 -20.79 -3.62 -2.00
C ASN A 67 -20.23 -5.04 -1.92
N VAL A 68 -19.04 -5.27 -2.43
CA VAL A 68 -18.39 -6.58 -2.41
C VAL A 68 -16.95 -6.47 -1.95
N LYS A 69 -16.51 -7.50 -1.24
CA LYS A 69 -15.11 -7.65 -0.85
C LYS A 69 -14.25 -7.70 -2.11
N THR A 70 -13.40 -6.70 -2.28
CA THR A 70 -12.58 -6.54 -3.48
C THR A 70 -11.12 -6.52 -3.07
N ARG A 71 -10.29 -7.26 -3.80
CA ARG A 71 -8.83 -7.21 -3.63
C ARG A 71 -8.26 -6.15 -4.55
N TYR A 72 -7.38 -5.32 -4.00
CA TYR A 72 -6.66 -4.28 -4.71
C TYR A 72 -5.16 -4.54 -4.62
N THR A 73 -4.46 -4.20 -5.69
CA THR A 73 -2.99 -4.18 -5.72
C THR A 73 -2.57 -2.74 -5.95
N LEU A 74 -1.82 -2.18 -5.00
CA LEU A 74 -1.27 -0.84 -5.10
C LEU A 74 0.25 -0.94 -5.35
N PRO A 75 0.73 -0.54 -6.53
CA PRO A 75 2.16 -0.36 -6.77
C PRO A 75 2.61 0.95 -6.12
N ILE A 76 3.42 0.86 -5.07
CA ILE A 76 4.10 2.00 -4.46
C ILE A 76 5.46 2.13 -5.14
N LYS A 77 5.62 3.16 -5.95
CA LYS A 77 6.87 3.45 -6.65
C LYS A 77 7.74 4.34 -5.77
N PHE A 78 8.89 3.83 -5.41
CA PHE A 78 9.94 4.51 -4.68
C PHE A 78 10.94 5.05 -5.73
N GLN A 79 10.93 6.37 -5.96
CA GLN A 79 11.88 7.05 -6.84
C GLN A 79 12.57 8.15 -6.05
N LEU A 80 13.89 8.23 -6.20
CA LEU A 80 14.69 9.35 -5.75
C LEU A 80 14.80 10.36 -6.89
N TYR A 81 14.59 11.64 -6.58
CA TYR A 81 14.77 12.75 -7.51
C TYR A 81 16.02 13.55 -7.12
#